data_AF-W7SUW2-F1
#
_entry.id   AF-W7SUW2-F1
#
_cell.length_a   1.000
_cell.length_b   1.000
_cell.length_c   1.000
_cell.angle_alpha   90.00
_cell.angle_beta   90.00
_cell.angle_gamma   90.00
#
_symmetry.space_group_name_H-M   'P 1'
#
loop_
_entity.id
_entity.type
_entity.pdbx_description
1 polymer ?
#
loop_
_entity_poly.entity_id
_entity_poly.type
_entity_poly.pdbx_seq_one_letter_code
_entity_poly.pdbx_strand_id
1 'polypeptide(L)'
;MNAVWRPPDQHQIGDEAVELRLKNYEYLNRAHLGVIGIAVLVVLFEWLMGCLYTVVTAAMVAVVAMTIMAVWYRVVVGGWLPAAKELLADSPSRRVTARVVAYRLGRTVVAAGDVHLRVLFADRGLRQVIANTGEITLVGPDAHGRAVVFVDGQPTPLPAKVVAVAEQSEPEPTVDVPKWFVTRQVGLSWLMVAGALLAVAGFAYDAQQPMTVPVRPEKAGTAEFNWFFAALCVGIAVAALVMALGQHRLARLLDAGQWQAYPATLVGWKGDSKRPNGDLTLQISLPDGQWRRVMVRRASPELMANVYVTATLWVVGPPAAGKLSAVGVPGHPIVAPARFV
;
A
#
# COMPACT_ATOMS: atom_id res chain seq x y z
N MET A 1 26.74 3.55 -1.14
CA MET A 1 25.29 3.54 -0.88
C MET A 1 24.58 4.02 -2.14
N ASN A 2 23.48 3.37 -2.53
CA ASN A 2 22.70 3.83 -3.70
C ASN A 2 22.10 5.20 -3.38
N ALA A 3 22.19 6.14 -4.33
CA ALA A 3 21.42 7.38 -4.24
C ALA A 3 19.93 7.01 -4.24
N VAL A 4 19.20 7.48 -3.24
CA VAL A 4 17.76 7.26 -3.06
C VAL A 4 17.13 8.57 -2.63
N TRP A 5 15.82 8.71 -2.84
CA TRP A 5 15.08 9.87 -2.35
C TRP A 5 15.32 10.01 -0.86
N ARG A 6 15.66 11.23 -0.46
CA ARG A 6 15.77 11.65 0.93
C ARG A 6 15.03 12.96 1.05
N PRO A 7 14.35 13.18 2.18
CA PRO A 7 13.73 14.46 2.43
C PRO A 7 14.78 15.59 2.46
N PRO A 8 14.43 16.82 2.03
CA PRO A 8 15.29 17.98 2.15
C PRO A 8 15.69 18.26 3.62
N ASP A 9 16.88 18.82 3.84
CA ASP A 9 17.45 19.09 5.18
C ASP A 9 16.78 20.27 5.93
N GLN A 10 15.89 21.03 5.28
CA GLN A 10 15.25 22.20 5.89
C GLN A 10 13.76 21.97 6.17
N HIS A 11 12.93 22.08 5.13
CA HIS A 11 11.48 21.97 5.24
C HIS A 11 10.97 21.00 4.19
N GLN A 12 10.00 20.19 4.58
CA GLN A 12 9.42 19.16 3.71
C GLN A 12 8.08 19.55 3.12
N ILE A 13 7.46 20.61 3.65
CA ILE A 13 6.33 21.26 2.98
C ILE A 13 6.83 21.83 1.66
N GLY A 14 6.37 21.23 0.56
CA GLY A 14 6.78 21.57 -0.80
C GLY A 14 7.29 20.39 -1.62
N ASP A 15 7.68 19.26 -0.98
CA ASP A 15 7.95 18.04 -1.73
C ASP A 15 6.63 17.45 -2.26
N GLU A 16 6.51 17.37 -3.59
CA GLU A 16 5.30 16.94 -4.28
C GLU A 16 4.87 15.52 -3.86
N ALA A 17 5.82 14.62 -3.63
CA ALA A 17 5.52 13.25 -3.24
C ALA A 17 5.04 13.15 -1.78
N VAL A 18 5.63 13.94 -0.88
CA VAL A 18 5.16 14.07 0.52
C VAL A 18 3.75 14.66 0.55
N GLU A 19 3.51 15.74 -0.19
CA GLU A 19 2.19 16.38 -0.27
C GLU A 19 1.13 15.42 -0.85
N LEU A 20 1.48 14.69 -1.91
CA LEU A 20 0.62 13.67 -2.50
C LEU A 20 0.21 12.60 -1.48
N ARG A 21 1.15 12.16 -0.63
CA ARG A 21 0.90 11.18 0.44
C ARG A 21 0.02 11.75 1.55
N LEU A 22 0.25 12.98 1.98
CA LEU A 22 -0.60 13.65 2.97
C LEU A 22 -2.04 13.81 2.46
N LYS A 23 -2.22 14.29 1.22
CA LYS A 23 -3.55 14.40 0.59
C LYS A 23 -4.23 13.04 0.45
N ASN A 24 -3.46 11.98 0.17
CA ASN A 24 -4.01 10.63 0.11
C ASN A 24 -4.52 10.16 1.47
N TYR A 25 -3.82 10.44 2.57
CA TYR A 25 -4.28 10.14 3.92
C TYR A 25 -5.60 10.86 4.27
N GLU A 26 -5.73 12.13 3.88
CA GLU A 26 -6.99 12.87 4.05
C GLU A 26 -8.14 12.29 3.22
N TYR A 27 -7.84 11.89 1.99
CA TYR A 27 -8.82 11.28 1.11
C TYR A 27 -9.31 9.95 1.69
N LEU A 28 -8.39 9.06 2.10
CA LEU A 28 -8.74 7.77 2.71
C LEU A 28 -9.57 7.96 3.99
N ASN A 29 -9.18 8.90 4.86
CA ASN A 29 -9.92 9.20 6.09
C ASN A 29 -11.38 9.62 5.81
N ARG A 30 -11.65 10.32 4.70
CA ARG A 30 -13.01 10.69 4.26
C ARG A 30 -13.73 9.55 3.55
N ALA A 31 -13.05 8.87 2.64
CA ALA A 31 -13.62 7.83 1.79
C ALA A 31 -14.12 6.63 2.60
N HIS A 32 -13.41 6.24 3.67
CA HIS A 32 -13.81 5.09 4.49
C HIS A 32 -15.22 5.23 5.10
N LEU A 33 -15.63 6.44 5.50
CA LEU A 33 -16.97 6.67 6.04
C LEU A 33 -18.06 6.49 4.97
N GLY A 34 -17.82 6.99 3.76
CA GLY A 34 -18.75 6.81 2.64
C GLY A 34 -18.92 5.34 2.26
N VAL A 35 -17.81 4.60 2.21
CA VAL A 35 -17.85 3.17 1.89
C VAL A 35 -18.58 2.36 2.97
N ILE A 36 -18.37 2.66 4.26
CA ILE A 36 -19.11 2.01 5.35
C ILE A 36 -20.60 2.33 5.26
N GLY A 37 -20.97 3.59 5.04
CA GLY A 37 -22.37 3.98 4.90
C GLY A 37 -23.07 3.20 3.78
N ILE A 38 -22.42 3.07 2.61
CA ILE A 38 -22.94 2.26 1.50
C ILE A 38 -23.04 0.79 1.90
N ALA A 39 -22.02 0.22 2.55
CA ALA A 39 -22.03 -1.18 2.94
C ALA A 39 -23.14 -1.50 3.96
N VAL A 40 -23.37 -0.62 4.95
CA VAL A 40 -24.49 -0.73 5.90
C VAL A 40 -25.84 -0.67 5.18
N LEU A 41 -26.02 0.25 4.23
CA LEU A 41 -27.26 0.36 3.46
C LEU A 41 -27.53 -0.89 2.62
N VAL A 42 -26.50 -1.49 2.01
CA VAL A 42 -26.61 -2.74 1.26
C VAL A 42 -27.06 -3.87 2.19
N VAL A 43 -26.43 -4.02 3.36
CA VAL A 43 -26.82 -5.05 4.33
C VAL A 43 -28.26 -4.88 4.83
N LEU A 44 -28.67 -3.65 5.14
CA LEU A 44 -30.04 -3.36 5.57
C LEU A 44 -31.04 -3.66 4.45
N PHE A 45 -30.71 -3.35 3.21
CA PHE A 45 -31.53 -3.68 2.05
C PHE A 45 -31.67 -5.19 1.87
N GLU A 46 -30.57 -5.95 1.93
CA GLU A 46 -30.60 -7.42 1.84
C GLU A 46 -31.43 -8.04 2.97
N TRP A 47 -31.30 -7.53 4.20
CA TRP A 47 -32.08 -7.98 5.34
C TRP A 47 -33.59 -7.71 5.16
N LEU A 48 -33.96 -6.50 4.69
CA LEU A 48 -35.35 -6.14 4.42
C LEU A 48 -35.97 -6.95 3.28
N MET A 49 -35.18 -7.33 2.28
CA MET A 49 -35.60 -8.18 1.16
C MET A 49 -35.75 -9.66 1.54
N GLY A 50 -35.46 -10.03 2.79
CA GLY A 50 -35.53 -11.42 3.25
C GLY A 50 -34.48 -12.31 2.58
N CYS A 51 -33.35 -11.73 2.16
CA CYS A 51 -32.23 -12.52 1.65
C CYS A 51 -31.73 -13.50 2.73
N LEU A 52 -31.22 -14.64 2.28
CA LEU A 52 -30.74 -15.74 3.14
C LEU A 52 -29.74 -15.25 4.20
N TYR A 53 -29.86 -15.82 5.41
CA TYR A 53 -29.07 -15.46 6.59
C TYR A 53 -27.55 -15.50 6.37
N THR A 54 -27.06 -16.34 5.47
CA THR A 54 -25.65 -16.53 5.12
C THR A 54 -25.04 -15.29 4.45
N VAL A 55 -25.69 -14.75 3.41
CA VAL A 55 -25.25 -13.52 2.72
C VAL A 55 -25.26 -12.34 3.68
N VAL A 56 -26.36 -12.17 4.40
CA VAL A 56 -26.51 -11.09 5.39
C VAL A 56 -25.44 -11.19 6.48
N THR A 57 -25.13 -12.41 6.95
CA THR A 57 -24.07 -12.62 7.95
C THR A 57 -22.70 -12.27 7.40
N ALA A 58 -22.34 -12.73 6.21
CA ALA A 58 -21.05 -12.42 5.59
C ALA A 58 -20.89 -10.92 5.34
N ALA A 59 -21.95 -10.27 4.85
CA ALA A 59 -21.97 -8.83 4.60
C ALA A 59 -21.89 -8.03 5.92
N MET A 60 -22.58 -8.47 6.98
CA MET A 60 -22.44 -7.90 8.34
C MET A 60 -21.01 -8.01 8.87
N VAL A 61 -20.37 -9.18 8.75
CA VAL A 61 -18.97 -9.37 9.16
C VAL A 61 -18.04 -8.42 8.39
N ALA A 62 -18.24 -8.27 7.08
CA ALA A 62 -17.48 -7.34 6.26
C ALA A 62 -17.69 -5.89 6.70
N VAL A 63 -18.93 -5.46 6.94
CA VAL A 63 -19.26 -4.12 7.45
C VAL A 63 -18.60 -3.86 8.79
N VAL A 64 -18.67 -4.81 9.73
CA VAL A 64 -18.03 -4.68 11.05
C VAL A 64 -16.52 -4.55 10.90
N ALA A 65 -15.88 -5.41 10.09
CA ALA A 65 -14.44 -5.36 9.86
C ALA A 65 -14.01 -4.02 9.22
N MET A 66 -14.76 -3.53 8.23
CA MET A 66 -14.51 -2.24 7.59
C MET A 66 -14.71 -1.07 8.57
N THR A 67 -15.70 -1.15 9.44
CA THR A 67 -15.98 -0.16 10.48
C THR A 67 -14.84 -0.10 11.50
N ILE A 68 -14.42 -1.26 12.02
CA ILE A 68 -13.25 -1.34 12.92
C ILE A 68 -12.02 -0.74 12.26
N MET A 69 -11.77 -1.09 10.99
CA MET A 69 -10.62 -0.60 10.24
C MET A 69 -10.68 0.93 10.05
N ALA A 70 -11.84 1.49 9.72
CA ALA A 70 -12.01 2.93 9.53
C ALA A 70 -11.92 3.72 10.83
N VAL A 71 -12.52 3.21 11.92
CA VAL A 71 -12.39 3.82 13.25
C VAL A 71 -10.93 3.81 13.68
N TRP A 72 -10.25 2.67 13.55
CA TRP A 72 -8.82 2.58 13.83
C TRP A 72 -8.01 3.57 13.00
N TYR A 73 -8.25 3.63 11.68
CA TYR A 73 -7.54 4.53 10.79
C TYR A 73 -7.79 6.00 11.15
N ARG A 74 -9.03 6.37 11.47
CA ARG A 74 -9.38 7.73 11.89
C ARG A 74 -8.73 8.11 13.21
N VAL A 75 -8.72 7.20 14.19
CA VAL A 75 -8.09 7.44 15.50
C VAL A 75 -6.58 7.58 15.35
N VAL A 76 -5.95 6.70 14.58
CA VAL A 76 -4.49 6.66 14.42
C VAL A 76 -3.98 7.75 13.47
N VAL A 77 -4.48 7.76 12.22
CA VAL A 77 -4.01 8.69 11.18
C VAL A 77 -4.71 10.03 11.31
N GLY A 78 -6.04 10.05 11.51
CA GLY A 78 -6.80 11.30 11.60
C GLY A 78 -6.41 12.18 12.79
N GLY A 79 -6.07 11.59 13.94
CA GLY A 79 -5.58 12.33 15.10
C GLY A 79 -4.12 12.81 14.97
N TRP A 80 -3.29 12.10 14.22
CA TRP A 80 -1.88 12.46 14.01
C TRP A 80 -1.66 13.44 12.86
N LEU A 81 -2.48 13.36 11.81
CA LEU A 81 -2.27 14.11 10.56
C LEU A 81 -2.21 15.64 10.74
N PRO A 82 -3.05 16.29 11.56
CA PRO A 82 -2.90 17.73 11.82
C PRO A 82 -1.54 18.07 12.44
N ALA A 83 -1.09 17.30 13.44
CA ALA A 83 0.19 17.48 14.09
C ALA A 83 1.36 17.21 13.14
N ALA A 84 1.22 16.23 12.23
CA ALA A 84 2.22 15.96 11.22
C ALA A 84 2.42 17.16 10.29
N LYS A 85 1.33 17.82 9.87
CA LYS A 85 1.41 19.01 9.03
C LYS A 85 2.09 20.18 9.74
N GLU A 86 1.71 20.44 10.99
CA GLU A 86 2.33 21.47 11.84
C GLU A 86 3.83 21.19 12.01
N LEU A 87 4.21 19.96 12.36
CA LEU A 87 5.61 19.55 12.45
C LEU A 87 6.38 19.72 11.14
N LEU A 88 5.79 19.32 10.00
CA LEU A 88 6.43 19.46 8.69
C LEU A 88 6.55 20.92 8.23
N ALA A 89 5.71 21.82 8.76
CA ALA A 89 5.75 23.25 8.49
C ALA A 89 6.80 23.96 9.35
N ASP A 90 6.82 23.66 10.64
CA ASP A 90 7.46 24.53 11.64
C ASP A 90 8.72 23.93 12.25
N SER A 91 8.97 22.63 12.06
CA SER A 91 10.15 21.94 12.60
C SER A 91 11.13 21.55 11.51
N PRO A 92 12.44 21.78 11.72
CA PRO A 92 13.46 21.32 10.78
C PRO A 92 13.53 19.80 10.75
N SER A 93 13.79 19.24 9.58
CA SER A 93 14.19 17.85 9.42
C SER A 93 15.64 17.65 9.89
N ARG A 94 15.91 16.53 10.56
CA ARG A 94 17.26 16.14 10.95
C ARG A 94 17.51 14.67 10.69
N ARG A 95 18.69 14.37 10.14
CA ARG A 95 19.21 13.01 10.06
C ARG A 95 19.66 12.57 11.44
N VAL A 96 19.20 11.40 11.86
CA VAL A 96 19.59 10.81 13.14
C VAL A 96 19.93 9.34 12.94
N THR A 97 21.00 8.89 13.59
CA THR A 97 21.33 7.47 13.67
C THR A 97 20.16 6.73 14.30
N ALA A 98 19.76 5.65 13.66
CA ALA A 98 18.57 4.91 14.04
C ALA A 98 18.78 3.40 14.01
N ARG A 99 18.22 2.71 15.00
CA ARG A 99 18.22 1.25 15.10
C ARG A 99 16.85 0.77 15.53
N VAL A 100 16.33 -0.26 14.86
CA VAL A 100 15.12 -0.95 15.31
C VAL A 100 15.45 -1.72 16.59
N VAL A 101 14.76 -1.40 17.68
CA VAL A 101 14.99 -1.99 19.02
C VAL A 101 13.94 -3.03 19.35
N ALA A 102 12.69 -2.77 18.97
CA ALA A 102 11.58 -3.69 19.23
C ALA A 102 10.57 -3.66 18.10
N TYR A 103 9.91 -4.80 17.84
CA TYR A 103 8.75 -4.85 16.95
C TYR A 103 7.72 -5.85 17.44
N ARG A 104 6.43 -5.45 17.46
CA ARG A 104 5.31 -6.33 17.82
C ARG A 104 4.01 -5.83 17.20
N LEU A 105 3.29 -6.70 16.49
CA LEU A 105 1.93 -6.43 15.99
C LEU A 105 1.77 -5.06 15.29
N GLY A 106 2.68 -4.73 14.36
CA GLY A 106 2.63 -3.48 13.59
C GLY A 106 3.10 -2.23 14.35
N ARG A 107 3.60 -2.39 15.58
CA ARG A 107 4.30 -1.33 16.32
C ARG A 107 5.79 -1.60 16.26
N THR A 108 6.55 -0.61 15.79
CA THR A 108 8.01 -0.67 15.72
C THR A 108 8.56 0.40 16.66
N VAL A 109 9.53 0.05 17.50
CA VAL A 109 10.28 1.00 18.32
C VAL A 109 11.67 1.14 17.73
N VAL A 110 12.04 2.39 17.44
CA VAL A 110 13.32 2.78 16.86
C VAL A 110 14.04 3.65 17.88
N ALA A 111 15.25 3.26 18.29
CA ALA A 111 16.16 4.19 18.96
C ALA A 111 16.70 5.14 17.91
N ALA A 112 16.54 6.44 18.10
CA ALA A 112 16.88 7.49 17.15
C ALA A 112 17.63 8.62 17.89
N GLY A 113 18.96 8.63 17.80
CA GLY A 113 19.78 9.43 18.71
C GLY A 113 19.47 9.10 20.18
N ASP A 114 19.14 10.13 20.96
CA ASP A 114 18.88 10.00 22.41
C ASP A 114 17.43 9.64 22.76
N VAL A 115 16.55 9.43 21.77
CA VAL A 115 15.13 9.15 21.99
C VAL A 115 14.71 7.78 21.45
N HIS A 116 13.66 7.22 22.03
CA HIS A 116 13.00 6.02 21.51
C HIS A 116 11.66 6.41 20.90
N LEU A 117 11.45 6.05 19.63
CA LEU A 117 10.28 6.41 18.85
C LEU A 117 9.46 5.16 18.56
N ARG A 118 8.19 5.16 18.97
CA ARG A 118 7.20 4.22 18.44
C ARG A 118 6.74 4.72 17.08
N VAL A 119 7.22 4.07 16.03
CA VAL A 119 6.88 4.33 14.64
C VAL A 119 5.75 3.39 14.21
N LEU A 120 4.65 3.96 13.73
CA LEU A 120 3.52 3.23 13.17
C LEU A 120 3.74 3.01 11.67
N PHE A 121 3.14 1.94 11.14
CA PHE A 121 3.23 1.55 9.72
C PHE A 121 4.63 1.19 9.21
N ALA A 122 5.65 1.16 10.08
CA ALA A 122 6.97 0.62 9.77
C ALA A 122 6.90 -0.92 9.69
N ASP A 123 6.49 -1.42 8.53
CA ASP A 123 6.47 -2.84 8.24
C ASP A 123 7.90 -3.44 8.14
N ARG A 124 7.99 -4.76 7.96
CA ARG A 124 9.29 -5.45 7.89
C ARG A 124 10.19 -4.89 6.79
N GLY A 125 9.65 -4.47 5.65
CA GLY A 125 10.46 -3.89 4.57
C GLY A 125 11.11 -2.58 5.01
N LEU A 126 10.35 -1.69 5.64
CA LEU A 126 10.87 -0.44 6.17
C LEU A 126 11.83 -0.65 7.34
N ARG A 127 11.56 -1.61 8.23
CA ARG A 127 12.49 -1.98 9.31
C ARG A 127 13.84 -2.45 8.79
N GLN A 128 13.84 -3.25 7.73
CA GLN A 128 15.07 -3.71 7.08
C GLN A 128 15.81 -2.56 6.40
N VAL A 129 15.10 -1.60 5.78
CA VAL A 129 15.74 -0.38 5.28
C VAL A 129 16.42 0.38 6.42
N ILE A 130 15.72 0.62 7.54
CA ILE A 130 16.30 1.29 8.72
C ILE A 130 17.52 0.52 9.26
N ALA A 131 17.43 -0.80 9.35
CA ALA A 131 18.54 -1.64 9.82
C ALA A 131 19.76 -1.58 8.89
N ASN A 132 19.53 -1.48 7.57
CA ASN A 132 20.60 -1.42 6.57
C ASN A 132 21.21 -0.03 6.42
N THR A 133 20.41 1.04 6.56
CA THR A 133 20.89 2.42 6.45
C THR A 133 21.45 2.94 7.76
N GLY A 134 20.98 2.44 8.90
CA GLY A 134 21.36 2.91 10.24
C GLY A 134 20.90 4.33 10.54
N GLU A 135 20.01 4.89 9.73
CA GLU A 135 19.58 6.28 9.80
C GLU A 135 18.12 6.45 9.40
N ILE A 136 17.48 7.46 9.99
CA ILE A 136 16.18 7.99 9.58
C ILE A 136 16.25 9.51 9.52
N THR A 137 15.25 10.12 8.88
CA THR A 137 15.01 11.56 9.04
C THR A 137 13.89 11.76 10.04
N LEU A 138 14.16 12.56 11.07
CA LEU A 138 13.23 12.91 12.14
C LEU A 138 12.79 14.36 12.00
N VAL A 139 11.48 14.62 12.10
CA VAL A 139 10.89 15.95 12.22
C VAL A 139 10.16 16.04 13.55
N GLY A 140 10.52 17.03 14.37
CA GLY A 140 10.12 17.13 15.79
C GLY A 140 11.11 16.45 16.74
N PRO A 141 10.67 15.96 17.92
CA PRO A 141 9.29 15.85 18.40
C PRO A 141 8.67 17.17 18.90
N ASP A 142 7.34 17.23 19.00
CA ASP A 142 6.61 18.32 19.66
C ASP A 142 6.53 18.16 21.21
N ALA A 143 5.87 19.10 21.89
CA ALA A 143 5.66 19.08 23.34
C ALA A 143 4.85 17.86 23.85
N HIS A 144 4.12 17.18 22.98
CA HIS A 144 3.38 15.95 23.30
C HIS A 144 4.17 14.68 22.92
N GLY A 145 5.42 14.83 22.50
CA GLY A 145 6.30 13.77 22.04
C GLY A 145 5.90 13.20 20.68
N ARG A 146 5.04 13.85 19.89
CA ARG A 146 4.69 13.42 18.53
C ARG A 146 5.81 13.82 17.58
N ALA A 147 6.08 12.97 16.60
CA ALA A 147 7.10 13.20 15.59
C ALA A 147 6.65 12.65 14.23
N VAL A 148 7.36 13.05 13.18
CA VAL A 148 7.29 12.45 11.85
C VAL A 148 8.62 11.80 11.53
N VAL A 149 8.58 10.58 11.02
CA VAL A 149 9.77 9.84 10.58
C VAL A 149 9.69 9.58 9.09
N PHE A 150 10.79 9.80 8.39
CA PHE A 150 11.00 9.35 7.03
C PHE A 150 12.11 8.31 6.99
N VAL A 151 11.90 7.29 6.17
CA VAL A 151 12.87 6.24 5.87
C VAL A 151 13.42 6.51 4.47
N ASP A 152 14.70 6.20 4.24
CA ASP A 152 15.35 6.39 2.95
C ASP A 152 14.53 5.73 1.81
N GLY A 153 14.40 6.44 0.69
CA GLY A 153 13.60 6.05 -0.46
C GLY A 153 12.08 6.19 -0.31
N GLN A 154 11.56 6.63 0.84
CA GLN A 154 10.12 6.64 1.12
C GLN A 154 9.62 8.05 1.48
N PRO A 155 8.95 8.76 0.54
CA PRO A 155 8.34 10.06 0.80
C PRO A 155 7.08 9.99 1.67
N THR A 156 6.74 8.81 2.19
CA THR A 156 5.58 8.62 3.05
C THR A 156 5.94 9.02 4.49
N PRO A 157 5.34 10.09 5.04
CA PRO A 157 5.59 10.49 6.42
C PRO A 157 5.00 9.45 7.39
N LEU A 158 5.82 8.88 8.26
CA LEU A 158 5.41 7.87 9.23
C LEU A 158 5.08 8.51 10.57
N PRO A 159 3.93 8.18 11.18
CA PRO A 159 3.60 8.61 12.53
C PRO A 159 4.56 8.04 13.55
N ALA A 160 5.16 8.92 14.35
CA ALA A 160 6.03 8.55 15.44
C ALA A 160 5.61 9.22 16.74
N LYS A 161 5.87 8.55 17.86
CA LYS A 161 5.73 9.13 19.21
C LYS A 161 6.88 8.69 20.10
N VAL A 162 7.44 9.63 20.85
CA VAL A 162 8.45 9.36 21.88
C VAL A 162 7.84 8.46 22.95
N VAL A 163 8.57 7.40 23.30
CA VAL A 163 8.19 6.42 24.32
C VAL A 163 9.37 6.14 25.24
N ALA A 164 9.09 5.58 26.41
CA ALA A 164 10.13 5.01 27.25
C ALA A 164 10.87 3.88 26.51
N VAL A 165 12.10 3.61 26.96
CA VAL A 165 12.95 2.55 26.42
C VAL A 165 12.18 1.23 26.40
N ALA A 166 12.13 0.59 25.24
CA ALA A 166 11.50 -0.71 25.08
C ALA A 166 12.53 -1.82 25.34
N GLU A 167 12.06 -2.96 25.84
CA GLU A 167 12.85 -4.18 25.89
C GLU A 167 13.28 -4.57 24.47
N GLN A 168 14.55 -4.95 24.31
CA GLN A 168 15.10 -5.31 23.01
C GLN A 168 14.44 -6.59 22.50
N SER A 169 13.91 -6.55 21.28
CA SER A 169 13.52 -7.78 20.58
C SER A 169 14.76 -8.45 19.99
N GLU A 170 14.65 -9.74 19.71
CA GLU A 170 15.65 -10.43 18.90
C GLU A 170 15.90 -9.70 17.57
N PRO A 171 17.14 -9.72 17.05
CA PRO A 171 17.44 -9.16 15.74
C PRO A 171 16.54 -9.77 14.66
N GLU A 172 15.87 -8.93 13.87
CA GLU A 172 15.03 -9.41 12.77
C GLU A 172 15.95 -9.98 11.66
N PRO A 173 15.70 -11.20 11.16
CA PRO A 173 16.57 -11.81 10.15
C PRO A 173 16.54 -10.99 8.85
N THR A 174 17.73 -10.76 8.30
CA THR A 174 17.95 -10.03 7.05
C THR A 174 17.24 -10.70 5.90
N VAL A 175 16.56 -9.90 5.07
CA VAL A 175 15.85 -10.38 3.87
C VAL A 175 16.13 -9.50 2.67
N ASP A 176 16.01 -10.09 1.47
CA ASP A 176 15.87 -9.34 0.23
C ASP A 176 14.53 -8.60 0.25
N VAL A 177 14.58 -7.30 0.54
CA VAL A 177 13.40 -6.46 0.79
C VAL A 177 12.45 -6.40 -0.42
N PRO A 178 12.90 -6.13 -1.67
CA PRO A 178 12.04 -6.22 -2.85
C PRO A 178 11.34 -7.58 -2.97
N LYS A 179 12.06 -8.70 -2.83
CA LYS A 179 11.46 -10.03 -2.95
C LYS A 179 10.46 -10.32 -1.85
N TRP A 180 10.81 -10.03 -0.59
CA TRP A 180 9.89 -10.17 0.55
C TRP A 180 8.60 -9.38 0.33
N PHE A 181 8.72 -8.13 -0.14
CA PHE A 181 7.57 -7.27 -0.38
C PHE A 181 6.63 -7.86 -1.43
N VAL A 182 7.18 -8.31 -2.57
CA VAL A 182 6.37 -8.94 -3.63
C VAL A 182 5.76 -10.26 -3.16
N THR A 183 6.51 -11.13 -2.48
CA THR A 183 5.98 -12.38 -1.93
C THR A 183 4.83 -12.14 -0.96
N ARG A 184 4.94 -11.13 -0.09
CA ARG A 184 3.84 -10.72 0.80
C ARG A 184 2.62 -10.24 0.01
N GLN A 185 2.81 -9.41 -1.02
CA GLN A 185 1.72 -8.94 -1.87
C GLN A 185 1.04 -10.07 -2.66
N VAL A 186 1.81 -11.05 -3.14
CA VAL A 186 1.29 -12.27 -3.76
C VAL A 186 0.42 -13.02 -2.76
N GLY A 187 0.91 -13.27 -1.54
CA GLY A 187 0.16 -13.96 -0.49
C GLY A 187 -1.15 -13.25 -0.15
N LEU A 188 -1.11 -11.92 0.05
CA LEU A 188 -2.30 -11.11 0.28
C LEU A 188 -3.29 -11.17 -0.90
N SER A 189 -2.79 -11.17 -2.14
CA SER A 189 -3.63 -11.29 -3.33
C SER A 189 -4.32 -12.64 -3.40
N TRP A 190 -3.64 -13.73 -3.03
CA TRP A 190 -4.26 -15.06 -2.97
C TRP A 190 -5.28 -15.21 -1.86
N LEU A 191 -5.05 -14.57 -0.70
CA LEU A 191 -6.07 -14.50 0.34
C LEU A 191 -7.34 -13.78 -0.16
N MET A 192 -7.19 -12.71 -0.93
CA MET A 192 -8.33 -12.04 -1.56
C MET A 192 -9.03 -12.93 -2.60
N VAL A 193 -8.29 -13.66 -3.43
CA VAL A 193 -8.86 -14.63 -4.38
C VAL A 193 -9.62 -15.73 -3.65
N ALA A 194 -9.05 -16.31 -2.60
CA ALA A 194 -9.70 -17.34 -1.80
C ALA A 194 -11.00 -16.82 -1.17
N GLY A 195 -10.98 -15.62 -0.59
CA GLY A 195 -12.18 -14.97 -0.06
C GLY A 195 -13.26 -14.74 -1.12
N ALA A 196 -12.87 -14.27 -2.32
CA ALA A 196 -13.81 -14.08 -3.43
C ALA A 196 -14.42 -15.40 -3.93
N LEU A 197 -13.62 -16.47 -4.01
CA LEU A 197 -14.12 -17.80 -4.38
C LEU A 197 -15.05 -18.39 -3.34
N LEU A 198 -14.75 -18.21 -2.04
CA LEU A 198 -15.64 -18.60 -0.95
C LEU A 198 -16.98 -17.85 -1.03
N ALA A 199 -16.95 -16.56 -1.34
CA ALA A 199 -18.16 -15.78 -1.56
C ALA A 199 -18.97 -16.34 -2.74
N VAL A 200 -18.34 -16.58 -3.90
CA VAL A 200 -19.00 -17.19 -5.08
C VAL A 200 -19.63 -18.54 -4.72
N ALA A 201 -18.92 -19.40 -3.98
CA ALA A 201 -19.43 -20.70 -3.55
C ALA A 201 -20.64 -20.55 -2.61
N GLY A 202 -20.59 -19.61 -1.66
CA GLY A 202 -21.72 -19.28 -0.79
C GLY A 202 -22.95 -18.85 -1.57
N PHE A 203 -22.80 -17.92 -2.52
CA PHE A 203 -23.90 -17.48 -3.38
C PHE A 203 -24.44 -18.60 -4.28
N ALA A 204 -23.57 -19.46 -4.81
CA ALA A 204 -24.01 -20.59 -5.62
C ALA A 204 -24.81 -21.62 -4.79
N TYR A 205 -24.38 -21.86 -3.54
CA TYR A 205 -25.11 -22.70 -2.60
C TYR A 205 -26.46 -22.08 -2.21
N ASP A 206 -26.48 -20.79 -1.89
CA ASP A 206 -27.69 -20.07 -1.52
C ASP A 206 -28.71 -20.03 -2.65
N ALA A 207 -28.25 -19.91 -3.89
CA ALA A 207 -29.13 -19.91 -5.04
C ALA A 207 -29.83 -21.26 -5.25
N GLN A 208 -29.25 -22.37 -4.76
CA GLN A 208 -29.89 -23.69 -4.78
C GLN A 208 -30.96 -23.86 -3.69
N GLN A 209 -31.01 -22.96 -2.69
CA GLN A 209 -31.97 -23.06 -1.60
C GLN A 209 -33.35 -22.51 -2.03
N PRO A 210 -34.45 -23.20 -1.72
CA PRO A 210 -35.79 -22.68 -1.98
C PRO A 210 -36.03 -21.45 -1.09
N MET A 211 -35.98 -20.25 -1.68
CA MET A 211 -36.33 -19.03 -0.98
C MET A 211 -37.85 -19.02 -0.73
N THR A 212 -38.25 -19.18 0.53
CA THR A 212 -39.63 -18.92 0.97
C THR A 212 -39.82 -17.42 1.09
N VAL A 213 -39.82 -16.70 -0.04
CA VAL A 213 -40.12 -15.27 -0.01
C VAL A 213 -41.59 -15.14 0.41
N PRO A 214 -41.93 -14.39 1.49
CA PRO A 214 -43.31 -14.18 1.91
C PRO A 214 -44.02 -13.18 0.97
N VAL A 215 -43.88 -13.35 -0.35
CA VAL A 215 -44.51 -12.53 -1.38
C VAL A 215 -45.68 -13.32 -1.92
N ARG A 216 -46.88 -12.97 -1.45
CA ARG A 216 -48.22 -13.37 -1.93
C ARG A 216 -48.37 -14.84 -2.37
N PRO A 217 -49.27 -15.64 -1.74
CA PRO A 217 -49.46 -17.06 -2.06
C PRO A 217 -49.73 -17.35 -3.55
N GLU A 218 -50.21 -16.37 -4.31
CA GLU A 218 -50.47 -16.44 -5.75
C GLU A 218 -49.21 -16.53 -6.64
N LYS A 219 -48.01 -16.27 -6.12
CA LYS A 219 -46.73 -16.33 -6.88
C LYS A 219 -45.71 -17.32 -6.30
N ALA A 220 -46.15 -18.29 -5.51
CA ALA A 220 -45.31 -19.29 -4.84
C ALA A 220 -44.55 -20.27 -5.78
N GLY A 221 -44.56 -20.05 -7.11
CA GLY A 221 -44.00 -20.97 -8.11
C GLY A 221 -42.75 -20.49 -8.86
N THR A 222 -42.36 -19.22 -8.74
CA THR A 222 -41.16 -18.71 -9.44
C THR A 222 -40.04 -18.46 -8.45
N ALA A 223 -39.16 -19.45 -8.30
CA ALA A 223 -37.86 -19.24 -7.67
C ALA A 223 -37.08 -18.22 -8.52
N GLU A 224 -37.16 -16.94 -8.15
CA GLU A 224 -36.35 -15.89 -8.78
C GLU A 224 -34.90 -16.07 -8.30
N PHE A 225 -34.16 -16.81 -9.10
CA PHE A 225 -32.75 -17.10 -8.88
C PHE A 225 -31.94 -15.80 -8.99
N ASN A 226 -31.16 -15.47 -7.96
CA ASN A 226 -30.45 -14.19 -7.89
C ASN A 226 -29.14 -14.18 -8.71
N TRP A 227 -29.26 -14.41 -10.02
CA TRP A 227 -28.14 -14.51 -10.96
C TRP A 227 -27.27 -13.25 -11.02
N PHE A 228 -27.83 -12.08 -10.69
CA PHE A 228 -27.08 -10.83 -10.67
C PHE A 228 -25.93 -10.85 -9.66
N PHE A 229 -26.19 -11.30 -8.42
CA PHE A 229 -25.16 -11.34 -7.37
C PHE A 229 -24.13 -12.45 -7.65
N ALA A 230 -24.57 -13.59 -8.19
CA ALA A 230 -23.66 -14.63 -8.64
C ALA A 230 -22.70 -14.11 -9.72
N ALA A 231 -23.20 -13.40 -10.73
CA ALA A 231 -22.40 -12.78 -11.77
C ALA A 231 -21.43 -11.72 -11.22
N LEU A 232 -21.89 -10.89 -10.28
CA LEU A 232 -21.05 -9.89 -9.62
C LEU A 232 -19.89 -10.55 -8.84
N CYS A 233 -20.17 -11.59 -8.09
CA CYS A 233 -19.14 -12.32 -7.33
C CYS A 233 -18.12 -13.00 -8.24
N VAL A 234 -18.57 -13.59 -9.36
CA VAL A 234 -17.67 -14.13 -10.39
C VAL A 234 -16.79 -13.02 -10.96
N GLY A 235 -17.35 -11.85 -11.28
CA GLY A 235 -16.59 -10.68 -11.74
C GLY A 235 -15.51 -10.24 -10.74
N ILE A 236 -15.84 -10.20 -9.44
CA ILE A 236 -14.90 -9.88 -8.36
C ILE A 236 -13.80 -10.95 -8.26
N ALA A 237 -14.15 -12.23 -8.32
CA ALA A 237 -13.19 -13.33 -8.28
C ALA A 237 -12.22 -13.29 -9.47
N VAL A 238 -12.72 -13.03 -10.68
CA VAL A 238 -11.89 -12.84 -11.88
C VAL A 238 -10.96 -11.64 -11.73
N ALA A 239 -11.46 -10.51 -11.24
CA ALA A 239 -10.63 -9.32 -11.01
C ALA A 239 -9.52 -9.58 -9.97
N ALA A 240 -9.85 -10.23 -8.85
CA ALA A 240 -8.88 -10.64 -7.84
C ALA A 240 -7.82 -11.59 -8.41
N LEU A 241 -8.24 -12.55 -9.25
CA LEU A 241 -7.33 -13.49 -9.91
C LEU A 241 -6.38 -12.77 -10.87
N VAL A 242 -6.88 -11.87 -11.71
CA VAL A 242 -6.05 -11.06 -12.62
C VAL A 242 -5.01 -10.25 -11.83
N MET A 243 -5.40 -9.66 -10.69
CA MET A 243 -4.47 -8.95 -9.81
C MET A 243 -3.41 -9.88 -9.21
N ALA A 244 -3.79 -11.05 -8.70
CA ALA A 244 -2.88 -12.03 -8.12
C ALA A 244 -1.85 -12.55 -9.15
N LEU A 245 -2.30 -12.81 -10.38
CA LEU A 245 -1.43 -13.21 -11.49
C LEU A 245 -0.43 -12.11 -11.85
N GLY A 246 -0.84 -10.84 -11.80
CA GLY A 246 0.05 -9.70 -11.99
C GLY A 246 1.19 -9.66 -10.96
N GLN A 247 0.88 -9.92 -9.68
CA GLN A 247 1.88 -9.96 -8.61
C GLN A 247 2.83 -11.16 -8.74
N HIS A 248 2.30 -12.32 -9.12
CA HIS A 248 3.12 -13.50 -9.40
C HIS A 248 4.10 -13.27 -10.55
N ARG A 249 3.64 -12.57 -11.60
CA ARG A 249 4.52 -12.17 -12.70
C ARG A 249 5.64 -11.27 -12.21
N LEU A 250 5.34 -10.33 -11.31
CA LEU A 250 6.36 -9.44 -10.73
C LEU A 250 7.42 -10.21 -9.94
N ALA A 251 7.03 -11.24 -9.19
CA ALA A 251 7.97 -12.11 -8.48
C ALA A 251 8.95 -12.78 -9.47
N ARG A 252 8.45 -13.34 -10.57
CA ARG A 252 9.29 -13.94 -11.62
C ARG A 252 10.22 -12.92 -12.29
N LEU A 253 9.78 -11.68 -12.46
CA LEU A 253 10.61 -10.62 -13.03
C LEU A 253 11.78 -10.23 -12.10
N LEU A 254 11.60 -10.31 -10.78
CA LEU A 254 12.68 -10.07 -9.81
C LEU A 254 13.75 -11.17 -9.83
N ASP A 255 13.40 -12.39 -10.22
CA ASP A 255 14.34 -13.51 -10.35
C ASP A 255 15.05 -13.55 -11.71
N ALA A 256 14.69 -12.65 -12.64
CA ALA A 256 15.19 -12.69 -14.01
C ALA A 256 16.63 -12.18 -14.18
N GLY A 257 17.23 -11.57 -13.16
CA GLY A 257 18.60 -11.05 -13.25
C GLY A 257 19.04 -10.23 -12.05
N GLN A 258 20.17 -9.54 -12.20
CA GLN A 258 20.69 -8.59 -11.22
C GLN A 258 20.16 -7.18 -11.48
N TRP A 259 20.11 -6.36 -10.43
CA TRP A 259 19.78 -4.95 -10.53
C TRP A 259 20.88 -4.17 -11.28
N GLN A 260 20.49 -3.39 -12.28
CA GLN A 260 21.35 -2.50 -13.05
C GLN A 260 20.78 -1.09 -13.03
N ALA A 261 21.65 -0.10 -12.79
CA ALA A 261 21.28 1.31 -12.78
C ALA A 261 21.34 1.89 -14.20
N TYR A 262 20.30 2.61 -14.59
CA TYR A 262 20.26 3.36 -15.85
C TYR A 262 19.94 4.83 -15.56
N PRO A 263 20.68 5.79 -16.16
CA PRO A 263 20.29 7.19 -16.13
C PRO A 263 18.88 7.34 -16.69
N ALA A 264 18.02 8.06 -15.98
CA ALA A 264 16.61 8.18 -16.29
C ALA A 264 16.11 9.61 -16.12
N THR A 265 15.30 10.05 -17.09
CA THR A 265 14.60 11.33 -17.06
C THR A 265 13.10 11.09 -16.93
N LEU A 266 12.47 11.80 -16.00
CA LEU A 266 11.01 11.80 -15.86
C LEU A 266 10.36 12.54 -17.02
N VAL A 267 9.55 11.84 -17.82
CA VAL A 267 8.84 12.44 -18.96
C VAL A 267 7.41 12.80 -18.58
N GLY A 268 6.77 12.00 -17.72
CA GLY A 268 5.42 12.30 -17.26
C GLY A 268 4.94 11.36 -16.16
N TRP A 269 4.03 11.87 -15.35
CA TRP A 269 3.40 11.18 -14.24
C TRP A 269 1.90 11.47 -14.21
N LYS A 270 1.08 10.43 -14.01
CA LYS A 270 -0.37 10.51 -13.92
C LYS A 270 -0.90 9.91 -12.61
N GLY A 271 -0.39 10.40 -11.48
CA GLY A 271 -0.93 10.08 -10.15
C GLY A 271 -1.57 11.31 -9.51
N ASP A 272 -2.56 11.08 -8.65
CA ASP A 272 -3.24 12.14 -7.89
C ASP A 272 -3.56 11.70 -6.46
N SER A 273 -4.09 12.60 -5.63
CA SER A 273 -4.40 12.32 -4.23
C SER A 273 -5.40 11.17 -4.01
N LYS A 274 -6.32 10.94 -4.96
CA LYS A 274 -7.33 9.86 -4.91
C LYS A 274 -6.74 8.55 -5.41
N ARG A 275 -5.80 8.61 -6.34
CA ARG A 275 -5.11 7.50 -6.99
C ARG A 275 -3.60 7.79 -6.98
N PRO A 276 -2.93 7.63 -5.83
CA PRO A 276 -1.52 7.98 -5.70
C PRO A 276 -0.64 7.08 -6.57
N ASN A 277 -1.10 5.88 -6.90
CA ASN A 277 -0.40 5.01 -7.84
C ASN A 277 -0.85 5.32 -9.27
N GLY A 278 0.04 5.95 -10.04
CA GLY A 278 -0.23 6.51 -11.36
C GLY A 278 0.56 5.86 -12.49
N ASP A 279 0.30 6.30 -13.72
CA ASP A 279 1.12 5.89 -14.87
C ASP A 279 2.36 6.79 -14.95
N LEU A 280 3.54 6.17 -14.89
CA LEU A 280 4.85 6.81 -14.95
C LEU A 280 5.48 6.56 -16.32
N THR A 281 5.91 7.62 -16.99
CA THR A 281 6.67 7.57 -18.25
C THR A 281 8.06 8.14 -18.01
N LEU A 282 9.08 7.37 -18.37
CA LEU A 282 10.49 7.73 -18.26
C LEU A 282 11.18 7.59 -19.62
N GLN A 283 12.33 8.24 -19.76
CA GLN A 283 13.33 7.97 -20.79
C GLN A 283 14.60 7.51 -20.10
N ILE A 284 15.19 6.40 -20.53
CA ILE A 284 16.46 5.92 -20.00
C ILE A 284 17.55 5.98 -21.07
N SER A 285 18.79 6.27 -20.65
CA SER A 285 19.96 6.13 -21.51
C SER A 285 20.55 4.75 -21.34
N LEU A 286 20.77 4.05 -22.45
CA LEU A 286 21.41 2.75 -22.50
C LEU A 286 22.94 2.89 -22.68
N PRO A 287 23.73 1.84 -22.40
CA PRO A 287 25.19 1.87 -22.57
C PRO A 287 25.66 2.12 -24.00
N ASP A 288 24.82 1.83 -25.00
CA ASP A 288 25.07 2.09 -26.42
C ASP A 288 24.76 3.53 -26.83
N GLY A 289 24.37 4.39 -25.88
CA GLY A 289 23.98 5.79 -26.12
C GLY A 289 22.55 5.96 -26.63
N GLN A 290 21.79 4.87 -26.82
CA GLN A 290 20.40 4.97 -27.25
C GLN A 290 19.49 5.37 -26.09
N TRP A 291 18.50 6.19 -26.39
CA TRP A 291 17.41 6.49 -25.46
C TRP A 291 16.26 5.52 -25.67
N ARG A 292 15.71 5.01 -24.56
CA ARG A 292 14.52 4.14 -24.61
C ARG A 292 13.43 4.66 -23.70
N ARG A 293 12.19 4.60 -24.18
CA ARG A 293 11.03 5.00 -23.38
C ARG A 293 10.64 3.85 -22.46
N VAL A 294 10.33 4.16 -21.21
CA VAL A 294 9.89 3.20 -20.21
C VAL A 294 8.53 3.62 -19.68
N MET A 295 7.60 2.66 -19.65
CA MET A 295 6.25 2.86 -19.13
C MET A 295 6.02 1.96 -17.92
N VAL A 296 5.71 2.55 -16.78
CA VAL A 296 5.40 1.85 -15.54
C VAL A 296 3.94 2.15 -15.17
N ARG A 297 3.07 1.15 -15.30
CA ARG A 297 1.64 1.30 -14.97
C ARG A 297 1.46 1.16 -13.47
N ARG A 298 0.63 2.02 -12.87
CA ARG A 298 0.39 2.03 -11.41
C ARG A 298 1.69 2.08 -10.61
N ALA A 299 2.70 2.79 -11.10
CA ALA A 299 3.90 3.10 -10.33
C ALA A 299 3.51 3.80 -9.03
N SER A 300 4.28 3.60 -7.98
CA SER A 300 4.03 4.25 -6.70
C SER A 300 4.68 5.64 -6.65
N PRO A 301 4.18 6.56 -5.80
CA PRO A 301 4.83 7.85 -5.54
C PRO A 301 6.31 7.71 -5.15
N GLU A 302 6.67 6.65 -4.43
CA GLU A 302 8.06 6.36 -4.03
C GLU A 302 8.95 6.17 -5.26
N LEU A 303 8.52 5.35 -6.24
CA LEU A 303 9.30 5.11 -7.45
C LEU A 303 9.48 6.40 -8.25
N MET A 304 8.41 7.19 -8.39
CA MET A 304 8.46 8.49 -9.06
C MET A 304 9.45 9.44 -8.36
N ALA A 305 9.33 9.59 -7.04
CA ALA A 305 10.18 10.48 -6.25
C ALA A 305 11.66 10.08 -6.27
N ASN A 306 11.96 8.78 -6.22
CA ASN A 306 13.33 8.29 -6.34
C ASN A 306 13.91 8.61 -7.72
N VAL A 307 13.20 8.29 -8.81
CA VAL A 307 13.69 8.59 -10.16
C VAL A 307 13.87 10.10 -10.37
N TYR A 308 12.95 10.92 -9.85
CA TYR A 308 13.02 12.38 -9.95
C TYR A 308 14.27 12.95 -9.26
N VAL A 309 14.57 12.50 -8.04
CA VAL A 309 15.71 13.02 -7.26
C VAL A 309 17.05 12.43 -7.72
N THR A 310 17.08 11.14 -8.08
CA THR A 310 18.35 10.45 -8.35
C THR A 310 18.69 10.36 -9.83
N ALA A 311 17.79 10.81 -10.71
CA ALA A 311 17.89 10.66 -12.17
C ALA A 311 18.29 9.24 -12.60
N THR A 312 17.83 8.22 -11.85
CA THR A 312 18.26 6.83 -12.02
C THR A 312 17.06 5.90 -11.90
N LEU A 313 16.91 4.99 -12.85
CA LEU A 313 15.99 3.86 -12.77
C LEU A 313 16.79 2.57 -12.62
N TRP A 314 16.51 1.82 -11.57
CA TRP A 314 17.06 0.47 -11.43
C TRP A 314 16.16 -0.54 -12.11
N VAL A 315 16.75 -1.40 -12.94
CA VAL A 315 16.07 -2.42 -13.73
C VAL A 315 16.67 -3.79 -13.41
N VAL A 316 15.84 -4.82 -13.32
CA VAL A 316 16.31 -6.20 -13.17
C VAL A 316 16.66 -6.78 -14.55
N GLY A 317 17.94 -7.09 -14.77
CA GLY A 317 18.44 -7.57 -16.05
C GLY A 317 18.45 -6.50 -17.16
N PRO A 318 18.95 -6.86 -18.36
CA PRO A 318 19.09 -5.90 -19.46
C PRO A 318 17.73 -5.50 -20.04
N PRO A 319 17.47 -4.19 -20.24
CA PRO A 319 16.22 -3.72 -20.84
C PRO A 319 16.13 -4.15 -22.29
N ALA A 320 14.99 -4.71 -22.69
CA ALA A 320 14.73 -5.16 -24.06
C ALA A 320 13.40 -4.59 -24.57
N ALA A 321 13.40 -4.08 -25.80
CA ALA A 321 12.22 -3.49 -26.43
C ALA A 321 11.03 -4.46 -26.44
N GLY A 322 9.84 -3.96 -26.12
CA GLY A 322 8.60 -4.72 -26.01
C GLY A 322 8.50 -5.66 -24.80
N LYS A 323 9.60 -5.91 -24.07
CA LYS A 323 9.60 -6.82 -22.92
C LYS A 323 9.24 -6.08 -21.63
N LEU A 324 8.70 -6.84 -20.68
CA LEU A 324 8.48 -6.38 -19.32
C LEU A 324 9.70 -6.72 -18.47
N SER A 325 10.13 -5.80 -17.61
CA SER A 325 11.10 -6.05 -16.54
C SER A 325 10.60 -5.50 -15.21
N ALA A 326 11.15 -5.97 -14.10
CA ALA A 326 10.98 -5.34 -12.80
C ALA A 326 11.87 -4.11 -12.72
N VAL A 327 11.30 -3.01 -12.23
CA VAL A 327 12.04 -1.77 -11.93
C VAL A 327 11.73 -1.33 -10.51
N GLY A 328 12.61 -0.57 -9.89
CA GLY A 328 12.46 -0.25 -8.48
C GLY A 328 13.67 0.43 -7.87
N VAL A 329 13.86 0.20 -6.57
CA VAL A 329 15.04 0.63 -5.82
C VAL A 329 15.60 -0.59 -5.06
N PRO A 330 16.84 -1.03 -5.34
CA PRO A 330 17.43 -2.18 -4.67
C PRO A 330 17.47 -1.98 -3.15
N GLY A 331 17.15 -3.03 -2.39
CA GLY A 331 17.12 -2.99 -0.92
C GLY A 331 15.92 -2.27 -0.31
N HIS A 332 14.98 -1.77 -1.12
CA HIS A 332 13.79 -1.04 -0.65
C HIS A 332 12.50 -1.74 -1.11
N PRO A 333 11.36 -1.54 -0.41
CA PRO A 333 10.08 -2.13 -0.81
C PRO A 333 9.42 -1.34 -1.95
N ILE A 334 10.19 -1.01 -2.99
CA ILE A 334 9.79 -0.18 -4.13
C ILE A 334 10.07 -0.99 -5.40
N VAL A 335 9.03 -1.55 -5.98
CA VAL A 335 9.13 -2.39 -7.16
C VAL A 335 7.85 -2.33 -7.98
N ALA A 336 7.99 -2.30 -9.29
CA ALA A 336 6.88 -2.28 -10.24
C ALA A 336 7.27 -2.95 -11.56
N PRO A 337 6.30 -3.51 -12.31
CA PRO A 337 6.55 -3.98 -13.68
C PRO A 337 6.62 -2.79 -14.65
N ALA A 338 7.66 -2.73 -15.46
CA ALA A 338 7.85 -1.72 -16.50
C ALA A 338 7.96 -2.33 -17.89
N ARG A 339 7.34 -1.67 -18.88
CA ARG A 339 7.46 -2.01 -20.30
C ARG A 339 8.41 -1.04 -20.99
N PHE A 340 9.34 -1.56 -21.76
CA PHE A 340 10.27 -0.79 -22.57
C PHE A 340 9.71 -0.66 -23.99
N VAL A 341 9.54 0.57 -24.48
CA VAL A 341 8.92 0.89 -25.78
C VAL A 341 9.98 1.40 -26.74
#